data_AF-A0A1Y3A365-F1
#
_entry.id   AF-A0A1Y3A365-F1
#
_cell.length_a   1.000
_cell.length_b   1.000
_cell.length_c   1.000
_cell.angle_alpha   90.00
_cell.angle_beta   90.00
_cell.angle_gamma   90.00
#
_symmetry.space_group_name_H-M   'P 1'
#
loop_
_entity.id
_entity.type
_entity.pdbx_description
1 polymer ?
#
loop_
_entity_poly.entity_id
_entity_poly.type
_entity_poly.pdbx_seq_one_letter_code
_entity_poly.pdbx_strand_id
1 'polypeptide(L)'
;MKVTDLEIGDRVYSAHNIIDDGSMPDGSEGEILAPAGTRGVITLIGHIEEQPERAVFLVRFEDENLNLSEPIGCWVEDLSVEAIL
;
A
#
# COMPACT_ATOMS: atom_id res chain seq x y z
N MET A 1 -3.33 14.81 8.97
CA MET A 1 -2.42 13.70 9.29
C MET A 1 -1.64 13.39 8.03
N LYS A 2 -0.34 13.12 8.10
CA LYS A 2 0.44 12.68 6.94
C LYS A 2 0.57 11.16 6.96
N VAL A 3 0.81 10.54 5.81
CA VAL A 3 1.10 9.10 5.73
C VAL A 3 2.30 8.73 6.60
N THR A 4 3.31 9.61 6.71
CA THR A 4 4.49 9.42 7.57
C THR A 4 4.19 9.45 9.06
N ASP A 5 3.00 9.87 9.48
CA ASP A 5 2.58 9.89 10.89
C ASP A 5 1.80 8.62 11.27
N LEU A 6 1.58 7.69 10.33
CA LEU A 6 0.76 6.48 10.53
C LEU A 6 1.54 5.34 11.19
N GLU A 7 0.81 4.47 11.86
CA GLU A 7 1.32 3.30 12.55
C GLU A 7 0.74 1.98 11.99
N ILE A 8 1.29 0.84 12.42
CA ILE A 8 0.74 -0.47 12.11
C ILE A 8 -0.69 -0.56 12.65
N GLY A 9 -1.62 -1.02 11.80
CA GLY A 9 -3.04 -1.09 12.11
C GLY A 9 -3.85 0.12 11.63
N ASP A 10 -3.19 1.22 11.25
CA ASP A 10 -3.89 2.37 10.67
C ASP A 10 -4.45 2.07 9.28
N ARG A 11 -5.60 2.69 8.99
CA ARG A 11 -6.27 2.61 7.71
C ARG A 11 -5.66 3.61 6.72
N VAL A 12 -5.48 3.16 5.50
CA VAL A 12 -5.07 3.97 4.34
C VAL A 12 -5.98 3.69 3.14
N TYR A 13 -5.81 4.49 2.10
CA TYR A 13 -6.39 4.29 0.78
C TYR A 13 -5.27 4.34 -0.26
N SER A 14 -5.38 3.58 -1.34
CA SER A 14 -4.47 3.74 -2.48
C SER A 14 -4.71 5.11 -3.13
N ALA A 15 -3.64 5.88 -3.32
CA ALA A 15 -3.72 7.23 -3.89
C ALA A 15 -3.96 7.22 -5.40
N HIS A 16 -3.56 6.15 -6.06
CA HIS A 16 -3.71 5.88 -7.49
C HIS A 16 -3.79 4.36 -7.69
N ASN A 17 -3.91 3.89 -8.94
CA ASN A 17 -3.82 2.46 -9.21
C ASN A 17 -2.42 1.98 -8.88
N ILE A 18 -2.29 1.10 -7.90
CA ILE A 18 -1.03 0.42 -7.59
C ILE A 18 -0.88 -0.70 -8.60
N ILE A 19 0.18 -0.64 -9.40
CA ILE A 19 0.46 -1.56 -10.50
C ILE A 19 1.65 -2.42 -10.12
N ASP A 20 1.58 -3.72 -10.40
CA ASP A 20 2.69 -4.63 -10.22
C ASP A 20 3.86 -4.24 -11.12
N ASP A 21 4.98 -3.87 -10.50
CA ASP A 21 6.23 -3.51 -11.16
C ASP A 21 7.16 -4.73 -11.37
N GLY A 22 6.64 -5.94 -11.14
CA GLY A 22 7.38 -7.20 -11.20
C GLY A 22 8.02 -7.61 -9.87
N SER A 23 7.75 -6.88 -8.78
CA SER A 23 8.27 -7.21 -7.44
C SER A 23 7.39 -8.18 -6.65
N MET A 24 6.14 -8.40 -7.05
CA MET A 24 5.23 -9.29 -6.33
C MET A 24 5.60 -10.77 -6.54
N PRO A 25 5.64 -11.57 -5.47
CA PRO A 25 5.78 -13.03 -5.60
C PRO A 25 4.59 -13.60 -6.38
N ASP A 26 4.89 -14.41 -7.41
CA ASP A 26 3.89 -15.03 -8.29
C ASP A 26 2.94 -14.04 -9.01
N GLY A 27 3.30 -12.74 -9.04
CA GLY A 27 2.55 -11.68 -9.69
C GLY A 27 2.75 -11.62 -11.21
N SER A 28 1.94 -10.80 -11.87
CA SER A 28 2.05 -10.51 -13.31
C SER A 28 2.29 -9.02 -13.48
N GLU A 29 3.50 -8.65 -13.93
CA GLU A 29 3.88 -7.27 -14.20
C GLU A 29 2.82 -6.55 -15.04
N GLY A 30 2.40 -5.36 -14.58
CA GLY A 30 1.36 -4.56 -15.21
C GLY A 30 -0.07 -4.81 -14.71
N GLU A 31 -0.31 -5.81 -13.86
CA GLU A 31 -1.62 -5.99 -13.21
C GLU A 31 -1.89 -4.91 -12.14
N ILE A 32 -3.16 -4.58 -11.95
CA ILE A 32 -3.58 -3.68 -10.88
C ILE A 32 -3.68 -4.48 -9.58
N LEU A 33 -2.77 -4.20 -8.65
CA LEU A 33 -2.74 -4.80 -7.32
C LEU A 33 -3.80 -4.18 -6.40
N ALA A 34 -4.00 -2.86 -6.51
CA ALA A 34 -5.05 -2.13 -5.81
C ALA A 34 -5.54 -0.95 -6.66
N PRO A 35 -6.82 -0.92 -7.09
CA PRO A 35 -7.39 0.25 -7.78
C PRO A 35 -7.30 1.50 -6.90
N ALA A 36 -7.23 2.69 -7.49
CA ALA A 36 -7.26 3.95 -6.74
C ALA A 36 -8.47 4.04 -5.78
N GLY A 37 -8.23 4.53 -4.56
CA GLY A 37 -9.26 4.66 -3.52
C GLY A 37 -9.57 3.36 -2.77
N THR A 38 -8.88 2.25 -3.07
CA THR A 38 -9.09 0.98 -2.36
C THR A 38 -8.63 1.11 -0.92
N ARG A 39 -9.49 0.73 0.02
CA ARG A 39 -9.19 0.77 1.46
C ARG A 39 -8.20 -0.33 1.80
N GLY A 40 -7.23 -0.02 2.66
CA GLY A 40 -6.27 -0.98 3.18
C GLY A 40 -5.87 -0.69 4.62
N VAL A 41 -5.10 -1.62 5.19
CA VAL A 41 -4.54 -1.51 6.53
C VAL A 41 -3.03 -1.73 6.50
N ILE A 42 -2.28 -0.90 7.22
CA ILE A 42 -0.83 -1.05 7.36
C ILE A 42 -0.55 -2.26 8.26
N THR A 43 0.26 -3.19 7.76
CA THR A 43 0.65 -4.40 8.48
C THR A 43 2.11 -4.40 8.90
N LEU A 44 2.95 -3.63 8.21
CA LEU A 44 4.36 -3.43 8.55
C LEU A 44 4.80 -2.05 8.05
N ILE A 45 5.76 -1.44 8.76
CA ILE A 45 6.50 -0.27 8.30
C ILE A 45 7.98 -0.61 8.35
N GLY A 46 8.66 -0.48 7.22
CA GLY A 46 10.09 -0.72 7.07
C GLY A 46 10.77 0.46 6.37
N HIS A 47 12.01 0.23 5.94
CA HIS A 47 12.78 1.15 5.13
C HIS A 47 13.77 0.36 4.27
N ILE A 48 14.32 0.99 3.24
CA ILE A 48 15.43 0.43 2.48
C ILE A 48 16.70 0.64 3.30
N GLU A 49 17.51 -0.41 3.52
CA GLU A 49 18.72 -0.32 4.36
C GLU A 49 19.68 0.80 3.91
N GLU A 50 19.79 1.02 2.61
CA GLU A 50 20.64 2.03 1.99
C GLU A 50 20.08 3.46 2.11
N GLN A 51 18.77 3.60 2.36
CA GLN A 51 18.02 4.86 2.44
C GLN A 51 17.02 4.80 3.62
N PRO A 52 17.49 4.82 4.88
CA PRO A 52 16.64 4.62 6.06
C PRO A 52 15.58 5.72 6.27
N GLU A 53 15.74 6.87 5.62
CA GLU A 53 14.75 7.94 5.57
C GLU A 53 13.55 7.64 4.67
N ARG A 54 13.67 6.67 3.76
CA ARG A 54 12.58 6.22 2.89
C ARG A 54 11.81 5.09 3.53
N ALA A 55 10.66 5.44 4.11
CA ALA A 55 9.72 4.47 4.64
C ALA A 55 9.09 3.64 3.51
N VAL A 56 8.94 2.35 3.76
CA VAL A 56 8.15 1.41 2.96
C VAL A 56 7.02 0.88 3.83
N PHE A 57 5.79 0.98 3.34
CA PHE A 57 4.61 0.51 4.05
C PHE A 57 4.16 -0.80 3.42
N LEU A 58 3.95 -1.82 4.23
CA LEU A 58 3.35 -3.06 3.76
C LEU A 58 1.85 -3.02 4.08
N VAL A 59 1.02 -2.91 3.05
CA VAL A 59 -0.42 -2.69 3.18
C VAL A 59 -1.17 -3.89 2.63
N ARG A 60 -2.20 -4.34 3.34
CA ARG A 60 -3.18 -5.30 2.81
C ARG A 60 -4.44 -4.55 2.44
N PHE A 61 -4.81 -4.61 1.16
CA PHE A 61 -5.97 -3.92 0.61
C PHE A 61 -7.20 -4.83 0.60
N GLU A 62 -8.38 -4.22 0.65
CA GLU A 62 -9.64 -4.95 0.57
C GLU A 62 -9.94 -5.37 -0.88
N ASP A 63 -10.35 -6.63 -1.05
CA ASP A 63 -10.93 -7.11 -2.30
C ASP A 63 -12.43 -6.83 -2.39
N GLU A 64 -13.05 -7.19 -3.52
CA GLU A 64 -14.49 -7.03 -3.76
C GLU A 64 -15.38 -7.76 -2.74
N ASN A 65 -14.84 -8.75 -2.04
CA ASN A 65 -15.53 -9.55 -1.03
C ASN A 65 -15.19 -9.11 0.40
N LEU A 66 -14.48 -7.97 0.58
CA LEU A 66 -14.01 -7.44 1.86
C LEU A 66 -12.99 -8.33 2.58
N ASN A 67 -12.29 -9.20 1.86
CA ASN A 67 -11.11 -9.90 2.38
C ASN A 67 -9.87 -9.04 2.20
N LEU A 68 -8.84 -9.31 2.98
CA LEU A 68 -7.54 -8.66 2.86
C LEU A 68 -6.62 -9.41 1.89
N SER A 69 -6.13 -8.71 0.87
CA SER A 69 -5.17 -9.20 -0.13
C SER A 69 -3.84 -9.67 0.49
N GLU A 70 -2.96 -10.22 -0.35
CA GLU A 70 -1.55 -10.34 0.01
C GLU A 70 -0.94 -8.96 0.33
N PRO A 71 0.09 -8.88 1.18
CA PRO A 71 0.72 -7.61 1.52
C PRO A 71 1.45 -6.99 0.32
N ILE A 72 1.19 -5.71 0.07
CA ILE A 72 1.78 -4.93 -1.03
C ILE A 72 2.70 -3.86 -0.45
N GLY A 73 3.93 -3.81 -0.94
CA GLY A 73 4.90 -2.76 -0.60
C GLY A 73 4.51 -1.44 -1.27
N CYS A 74 4.32 -0.40 -0.48
CA CYS A 74 3.85 0.91 -0.91
C CYS A 74 4.82 2.00 -0.45
N TRP A 75 5.11 2.94 -1.34
CA TRP A 75 5.75 4.21 -1.01
C TRP A 75 4.75 5.17 -0.37
N VAL A 76 5.24 6.30 0.14
CA VAL A 76 4.40 7.33 0.78
C VAL A 76 3.38 7.88 -0.23
N GLU A 77 3.81 8.09 -1.47
CA GLU A 77 3.00 8.61 -2.58
C GLU A 77 1.94 7.64 -3.11
N ASP A 78 2.05 6.35 -2.79
CA ASP A 78 1.06 5.34 -3.15
C ASP A 78 -0.16 5.37 -2.20
N LEU A 79 -0.04 6.05 -1.07
CA LEU A 79 -1.02 6.03 0.02
C LEU A 79 -1.65 7.40 0.28
N SER A 80 -2.91 7.37 0.70
CA SER A 80 -3.68 8.51 1.16
C SER A 80 -4.31 8.21 2.52
N VAL A 81 -4.36 9.23 3.39
CA VAL A 81 -5.08 9.17 4.68
C VAL A 81 -6.58 9.43 4.52
N GLU A 82 -6.98 10.00 3.39
CA GLU A 82 -8.37 10.32 3.06
C GLU A 82 -8.85 9.46 1.89
N ALA A 83 -10.13 9.08 1.93
CA ALA A 83 -10.75 8.41 0.80
C ALA A 83 -10.79 9.36 -0.40
N ILE A 84 -10.40 8.85 -1.57
CA ILE A 84 -10.51 9.60 -2.83
C ILE A 84 -11.93 9.39 -3.36
N LEU A 85 -12.68 10.50 -3.49
CA LEU A 85 -14.06 10.53 -4.00
C LEU A 85 -14.10 10.68 -5.52
#